data_AF-A0A9D2F148-F1
#
_entry.id   AF-A0A9D2F148-F1
#
_cell.length_a   1.000
_cell.length_b   1.000
_cell.length_c   1.000
_cell.angle_alpha   90.00
_cell.angle_beta   90.00
_cell.angle_gamma   90.00
#
_symmetry.space_group_name_H-M   'P 1'
#
loop_
_entity.id
_entity.type
_entity.pdbx_description
1 polymer ?
#
loop_
_entity_poly.entity_id
_entity_poly.type
_entity_poly.pdbx_seq_one_letter_code
_entity_poly.pdbx_strand_id
1 'polypeptide(L)'
;MLSDDRPTNPAGLPIFFSKEFLMENAFGMFPGFEPDEWSNDACRGYVIMAMEDCGFSKKDIRRVVGQLYEVFDLNSVEDAKQKFHSSPY
;
A
#
# COMPACT_ATOMS: atom_id res chain seq x y z
N MET A 1 -20.08 -8.25 42.14
CA MET A 1 -18.73 -8.84 42.18
C MET A 1 -18.39 -9.36 40.81
N LEU A 2 -17.54 -8.65 40.08
CA LEU A 2 -16.61 -9.19 39.09
C LEU A 2 -15.54 -8.12 38.91
N SER A 3 -14.33 -8.43 39.37
CA SER A 3 -13.18 -7.51 39.46
C SER A 3 -12.72 -7.06 38.06
N ASP A 4 -12.48 -5.75 37.91
CA ASP A 4 -11.80 -5.18 36.73
C ASP A 4 -10.29 -5.41 36.91
N ASP A 5 -9.81 -6.59 36.51
CA ASP A 5 -8.39 -6.98 36.55
C ASP A 5 -7.72 -6.73 35.19
N ARG A 6 -7.69 -5.47 34.73
CA ARG A 6 -6.84 -5.07 33.59
C ARG A 6 -5.53 -4.46 34.11
N PRO A 7 -4.36 -4.91 33.64
CA PRO A 7 -3.08 -4.38 34.11
C PRO A 7 -2.90 -2.94 33.65
N THR A 8 -2.88 -2.00 34.60
CA THR A 8 -2.47 -0.61 34.39
C THR A 8 -0.95 -0.53 34.29
N ASN A 9 -0.44 0.08 33.22
CA ASN A 9 0.96 0.53 33.14
C ASN A 9 1.24 1.53 34.29
N PRO A 10 2.39 1.50 34.98
CA PRO A 10 2.76 2.45 36.04
C PRO A 10 2.67 3.94 35.65
N ALA A 11 2.56 4.28 34.37
CA ALA A 11 2.40 5.67 33.89
C ALA A 11 0.95 6.17 33.77
N GLY A 12 -0.08 5.33 34.00
CA GLY A 12 -1.49 5.76 34.03
C GLY A 12 -2.08 6.25 32.69
N LEU A 13 -1.43 5.99 31.56
CA LEU A 13 -1.93 6.41 30.25
C LEU A 13 -2.88 5.36 29.63
N PRO A 14 -3.96 5.78 28.94
CA PRO A 14 -4.84 4.86 28.23
C PRO A 14 -4.06 4.10 27.15
N ILE A 15 -4.34 2.80 27.02
CA ILE A 15 -3.72 1.87 26.03
C ILE A 15 -3.90 2.36 24.57
N PHE A 16 -4.78 3.35 24.36
CA PHE A 16 -4.97 4.09 23.10
C PHE A 16 -3.92 5.18 22.84
N PHE A 17 -2.80 5.21 23.57
CA PHE A 17 -1.56 5.82 23.08
C PHE A 17 -0.97 4.86 22.04
N SER A 18 -1.69 4.73 20.92
CA SER A 18 -1.60 3.59 20.04
C SER A 18 -0.29 3.56 19.27
N LYS A 19 0.13 2.34 18.92
CA LYS A 19 1.22 2.03 18.00
C LYS A 19 1.18 2.90 16.73
N GLU A 20 0.00 3.30 16.27
CA GLU A 20 -0.17 4.26 15.16
C GLU A 20 0.46 5.63 15.43
N PHE A 21 0.28 6.24 16.61
CA PHE A 21 0.84 7.57 16.93
C PHE A 21 2.37 7.54 17.03
N LEU A 22 2.93 6.41 17.51
CA LEU A 22 4.39 6.21 17.52
C LEU A 22 4.94 5.94 16.11
N MET A 23 4.19 5.26 15.23
CA MET A 23 4.59 5.02 13.84
C MET A 23 4.59 6.30 13.00
N GLU A 24 3.58 7.15 13.13
CA GLU A 24 3.53 8.44 12.41
C GLU A 24 4.67 9.38 12.83
N ASN A 25 5.05 9.38 14.12
CA ASN A 25 6.11 10.26 14.64
C ASN A 25 7.53 9.65 14.54
N ALA A 26 7.67 8.39 14.11
CA ALA A 26 8.97 7.72 13.93
C ALA A 26 9.41 7.65 12.44
N PHE A 27 8.53 8.03 11.52
CA PHE A 27 8.79 7.99 10.08
C PHE A 27 9.89 8.97 9.69
N GLY A 28 11.01 8.48 9.14
CA GLY A 28 12.17 9.28 8.78
C GLY A 28 13.18 9.60 9.91
N MET A 29 12.91 9.17 11.16
CA MET A 29 13.84 9.38 12.29
C MET A 29 14.81 8.21 12.51
N PHE A 30 14.57 7.06 11.88
CA PHE A 30 15.45 5.89 11.93
C PHE A 30 16.03 5.60 10.54
N PRO A 31 17.38 5.57 10.38
CA PRO A 31 17.99 5.14 9.13
C PRO A 31 17.52 3.71 8.80
N GLY A 32 16.90 3.53 7.63
CA GLY A 32 16.26 2.25 7.23
C GLY A 32 14.73 2.21 7.39
N PHE A 33 14.11 3.30 7.86
CA PHE A 33 12.66 3.52 7.85
C PHE A 33 12.30 4.65 6.88
N GLU A 34 12.88 4.59 5.68
CA GLU A 34 12.50 5.44 4.56
C GLU A 34 11.13 4.98 4.05
N PRO A 35 10.21 5.88 3.68
CA PRO A 35 9.04 5.54 2.87
C PRO A 35 9.47 4.66 1.70
N ASP A 36 8.71 3.60 1.42
CA ASP A 36 8.81 2.95 0.12
C ASP A 36 8.44 3.99 -0.95
N GLU A 37 9.37 4.28 -1.86
CA GLU A 37 9.13 5.21 -2.97
C GLU A 37 8.05 4.69 -3.93
N TRP A 38 7.77 3.39 -3.88
CA TRP A 38 6.75 2.74 -4.67
C TRP A 38 5.33 2.99 -4.15
N SER A 39 4.40 3.26 -5.07
CA SER A 39 2.96 3.36 -4.78
C SER A 39 2.12 2.85 -5.95
N ASN A 40 0.85 2.57 -5.69
CA ASN A 40 -0.11 2.20 -6.73
C ASN A 40 -0.27 3.29 -7.80
N ASP A 41 -0.15 4.57 -7.42
CA ASP A 41 -0.21 5.69 -8.36
C ASP A 41 1.06 5.78 -9.20
N ALA A 42 2.24 5.52 -8.63
CA ALA A 42 3.47 5.40 -9.41
C ALA A 42 3.36 4.26 -10.44
N CYS A 43 2.85 3.09 -10.04
CA CYS A 43 2.60 1.96 -10.95
C CYS A 43 1.69 2.33 -12.13
N ARG A 44 0.58 3.03 -11.86
CA ARG A 44 -0.32 3.54 -12.92
C ARG A 44 0.38 4.52 -13.85
N GLY A 45 1.20 5.41 -13.29
CA GLY A 45 2.04 6.32 -14.07
C GLY A 45 2.94 5.58 -15.05
N TYR A 46 3.64 4.53 -14.60
CA TYR A 46 4.47 3.69 -15.48
C TYR A 46 3.67 3.03 -16.60
N VAL A 47 2.48 2.49 -16.29
CA VAL A 47 1.62 1.87 -17.31
C VAL A 47 1.15 2.90 -18.34
N ILE A 48 0.76 4.11 -17.91
CA ILE A 48 0.37 5.19 -18.84
C ILE A 48 1.54 5.54 -19.76
N MET A 49 2.74 5.78 -19.22
CA MET A 49 3.93 6.11 -20.01
C MET A 49 4.23 5.02 -21.05
N ALA A 50 4.27 3.75 -20.62
CA ALA A 50 4.54 2.63 -21.54
C ALA A 50 3.46 2.50 -22.64
N MET A 51 2.20 2.73 -22.30
CA MET A 51 1.11 2.65 -23.29
C MET A 51 1.10 3.84 -24.26
N GLU A 52 1.43 5.05 -23.79
CA GLU A 52 1.59 6.22 -24.66
C GLU A 52 2.75 6.02 -25.66
N ASP A 53 3.89 5.52 -25.18
CA ASP A 53 5.06 5.22 -26.03
C ASP A 53 4.78 4.11 -27.05
N CYS A 54 3.92 3.14 -26.70
CA CYS A 54 3.45 2.11 -27.62
C CYS A 54 2.37 2.61 -28.61
N GLY A 55 1.94 3.87 -28.50
CA GLY A 55 0.93 4.46 -29.39
C GLY A 55 -0.50 3.99 -29.14
N PHE A 56 -0.83 3.52 -27.93
CA PHE A 56 -2.21 3.14 -27.59
C PHE A 56 -3.14 4.36 -27.59
N SER A 57 -4.42 4.11 -27.89
CA SER A 57 -5.42 5.18 -27.88
C SER A 57 -5.71 5.66 -26.46
N LYS A 58 -6.05 6.95 -26.30
CA LYS A 58 -6.49 7.51 -25.01
C LYS A 58 -7.67 6.73 -24.39
N LYS A 59 -8.53 6.14 -25.22
CA LYS A 59 -9.66 5.31 -24.76
C LYS A 59 -9.15 4.01 -24.14
N ASP A 60 -8.17 3.36 -24.74
CA ASP A 60 -7.59 2.12 -24.23
C ASP A 60 -6.78 2.35 -22.96
N ILE A 61 -5.97 3.42 -22.92
CA ILE A 61 -5.23 3.83 -21.72
C ILE A 61 -6.20 4.03 -20.55
N ARG A 62 -7.28 4.80 -20.74
CA ARG A 62 -8.30 5.01 -19.70
C ARG A 62 -8.95 3.70 -19.24
N ARG A 63 -9.20 2.77 -20.15
CA ARG A 63 -9.79 1.47 -19.83
C ARG A 63 -8.84 0.63 -18.98
N VAL A 64 -7.56 0.55 -19.35
CA VAL A 64 -6.54 -0.21 -18.61
C VAL A 64 -6.29 0.40 -17.24
N VAL A 65 -6.10 1.72 -17.16
CA VAL A 65 -5.88 2.43 -15.89
C VAL A 65 -7.10 2.28 -14.96
N GLY A 66 -8.32 2.36 -15.50
CA GLY A 66 -9.54 2.12 -14.73
C GLY A 66 -9.59 0.71 -14.14
N GLN A 67 -9.22 -0.31 -14.93
CA GLN A 67 -9.14 -1.69 -14.44
C GLN A 67 -8.02 -1.90 -13.41
N LEU A 68 -6.91 -1.18 -13.49
CA LEU A 68 -5.85 -1.25 -12.47
C LEU A 68 -6.32 -0.85 -11.07
N TYR A 69 -7.34 0.02 -10.93
CA TYR A 69 -7.93 0.29 -9.62
C TYR A 69 -8.51 -0.98 -9.00
N GLU A 70 -9.37 -1.68 -9.73
CA GLU A 70 -9.99 -2.91 -9.26
C GLU A 70 -8.95 -4.02 -9.03
N VAL A 71 -7.97 -4.17 -9.92
CA VAL A 71 -6.94 -5.20 -9.80
C VAL A 71 -6.09 -5.02 -8.55
N PHE A 72 -5.69 -3.79 -8.20
CA PHE A 72 -4.91 -3.55 -6.98
C PHE A 72 -5.69 -3.82 -5.69
N ASP A 73 -7.00 -3.57 -5.68
CA ASP A 73 -7.83 -3.80 -4.49
C ASP A 73 -8.20 -5.28 -4.31
N LEU A 74 -8.29 -6.04 -5.41
CA LEU A 74 -8.75 -7.43 -5.40
C LEU A 74 -7.63 -8.46 -5.30
N ASN A 75 -6.36 -8.07 -5.47
CA ASN A 75 -5.24 -9.00 -5.55
C ASN A 75 -4.11 -8.56 -4.62
N SER A 76 -3.43 -9.53 -4.02
CA SER A 76 -2.20 -9.27 -3.28
C SER A 76 -1.01 -9.05 -4.23
N VAL A 77 0.08 -8.47 -3.72
CA VAL A 77 1.34 -8.34 -4.45
C VAL A 77 1.88 -9.70 -4.91
N GLU A 78 1.71 -10.74 -4.09
CA GLU A 78 2.16 -12.09 -4.43
C GLU A 78 1.32 -12.70 -5.56
N ASP A 79 0.00 -12.47 -5.57
CA ASP A 79 -0.88 -12.91 -6.68
C ASP A 79 -0.47 -12.26 -7.99
N ALA A 80 -0.19 -10.94 -7.98
CA ALA A 80 0.28 -10.21 -9.15
C ALA A 80 1.64 -10.74 -9.65
N LYS A 81 2.57 -11.04 -8.74
CA LYS A 81 3.88 -11.61 -9.07
C LYS A 81 3.77 -13.01 -9.67
N GLN A 82 2.96 -13.87 -9.06
CA GLN A 82 2.67 -15.21 -9.59
C GLN A 82 2.01 -15.11 -10.97
N LYS A 83 1.09 -14.16 -11.16
CA LYS A 83 0.44 -13.92 -12.45
C LYS A 83 1.45 -13.50 -13.52
N PHE A 84 2.40 -12.62 -13.19
CA PHE A 84 3.46 -12.22 -14.12
C PHE A 84 4.35 -13.41 -14.52
N HIS A 85 4.84 -14.20 -13.56
CA HIS A 85 5.72 -15.33 -13.87
C HIS A 85 5.03 -16.50 -14.61
N SER A 86 3.72 -16.62 -14.49
CA SER A 86 2.93 -17.65 -15.20
C SER A 86 2.35 -17.16 -16.54
N SER A 87 2.50 -15.87 -16.85
CA SER A 87 1.97 -15.25 -18.05
C SER A 87 2.85 -15.56 -19.28
N PRO A 88 2.27 -15.82 -20.47
CA PRO A 88 3.02 -15.94 -21.72
C PRO A 88 3.33 -14.58 -22.39
N TYR A 89 2.88 -13.48 -21.78
CA TYR A 89 3.20 -12.11 -22.17
C TYR A 89 4.49 -11.63 -21.53
#